data_AF-A0A3M1UKD7-F1
#
_entry.id   AF-A0A3M1UKD7-F1
#
_cell.length_a   1.000
_cell.length_b   1.000
_cell.length_c   1.000
_cell.angle_alpha   90.00
_cell.angle_beta   90.00
_cell.angle_gamma   90.00
#
_symmetry.space_group_name_H-M   'P 1'
#
loop_
_entity.id
_entity.type
_entity.pdbx_description
1 polymer ?
#
loop_
_entity_poly.entity_id
_entity_poly.type
_entity_poly.pdbx_seq_one_letter_code
_entity_poly.pdbx_strand_id
1 'polypeptide(L)' 'MDAERYLADHFLIAMPGLADPNFFQTVTYLCEHDAQGAMGLVINR' A
#
# COMPACT_ATOMS: atom_id res chain seq x y z
N MET A 1 1.79 6.55 -24.14
CA MET A 1 0.84 6.99 -23.10
C MET A 1 1.35 6.36 -21.84
N ASP A 2 2.28 7.03 -21.17
CA ASP A 2 2.95 6.51 -20.00
C ASP A 2 1.93 6.42 -18.88
N ALA A 3 1.66 5.19 -18.42
CA ALA A 3 0.81 4.96 -17.27
C ALA A 3 1.53 5.56 -16.06
N GLU A 4 0.98 6.65 -15.51
CA GLU A 4 1.41 7.21 -14.23
C GLU A 4 1.23 6.15 -13.14
N ARG A 5 2.29 5.37 -12.90
CA ARG A 5 2.38 4.37 -11.84
C ARG A 5 3.08 5.01 -10.65
N TYR A 6 2.30 5.63 -9.78
CA TYR A 6 2.82 6.12 -8.53
C TYR A 6 2.93 4.93 -7.57
N LEU A 7 4.09 4.66 -6.98
CA LEU A 7 4.31 3.63 -5.94
C LEU A 7 3.81 2.19 -6.20
N ALA A 8 3.27 1.87 -7.38
CA ALA A 8 2.98 0.48 -7.74
C ALA A 8 4.27 -0.34 -7.64
N ASP A 9 4.12 -1.63 -7.32
CA ASP A 9 5.22 -2.56 -7.06
C ASP A 9 6.06 -2.27 -5.80
N HIS A 10 5.55 -1.45 -4.87
CA HIS A 10 6.21 -1.15 -3.59
C HIS A 10 5.48 -1.78 -2.40
N PHE A 11 6.19 -1.86 -1.27
CA PHE A 11 5.63 -2.20 0.02
C PHE A 11 5.38 -0.97 0.86
N LEU A 12 4.19 -0.87 1.43
CA LEU A 12 3.84 0.05 2.50
C LEU A 12 4.03 -0.66 3.84
N ILE A 13 4.84 -0.08 4.70
CA ILE A 13 5.13 -0.60 6.05
C ILE A 13 4.35 0.24 7.05
N ALA A 14 3.49 -0.41 7.84
CA ALA A 14 2.79 0.24 8.92
C ALA A 14 3.78 0.72 9.99
N MET A 15 3.81 2.03 10.20
CA MET A 15 4.66 2.62 11.24
C MET A 15 4.12 2.27 12.64
N PRO A 16 4.99 2.18 13.67
CA PRO A 16 4.58 1.79 15.02
C PRO A 16 3.49 2.67 15.65
N GLY A 17 3.37 3.93 15.22
CA GLY A 17 2.34 4.86 15.68
C GLY A 17 0.98 4.71 14.99
N LEU A 18 0.84 3.85 13.99
CA LEU A 18 -0.42 3.63 13.28
C LEU A 18 -1.36 2.79 14.15
N ALA A 19 -2.35 3.43 14.78
CA ALA A 19 -3.28 2.78 15.71
C ALA A 19 -4.46 2.07 15.01
N ASP A 20 -4.55 2.08 13.68
CA ASP A 20 -5.62 1.40 12.94
C ASP A 20 -5.46 -0.13 13.06
N PRO A 21 -6.42 -0.85 13.65
CA PRO A 21 -6.33 -2.29 13.83
C PRO A 21 -6.28 -3.08 12.51
N ASN A 22 -6.74 -2.53 11.39
CA ASN A 22 -6.68 -3.21 10.09
C ASN A 22 -5.26 -3.24 9.50
N PHE A 23 -4.42 -2.28 9.91
CA PHE A 23 -3.07 -2.07 9.39
C PHE A 23 -1.98 -2.10 10.46
N PHE A 24 -2.32 -2.36 11.73
CA PHE A 24 -1.34 -2.42 12.81
C PHE A 24 -0.30 -3.50 12.51
N GLN A 25 0.97 -3.09 12.41
CA GLN A 25 2.11 -3.96 12.09
C GLN A 25 2.00 -4.74 10.77
N THR A 26 1.25 -4.21 9.79
CA THR A 26 1.14 -4.85 8.48
C THR A 26 2.16 -4.33 7.46
N VAL A 27 2.41 -5.17 6.46
CA VAL A 27 3.11 -4.91 5.22
C VAL A 27 2.10 -5.08 4.10
N THR A 28 1.89 -4.02 3.33
CA THR A 28 0.93 -3.99 2.23
C THR A 28 1.68 -3.83 0.91
N TYR A 29 1.48 -4.75 -0.03
CA TYR A 29 1.99 -4.62 -1.39
C TYR A 29 1.04 -3.77 -2.22
N LEU A 30 1.55 -2.75 -2.92
CA LEU A 30 0.77 -1.87 -3.78
C LEU A 30 0.82 -2.39 -5.23
N CYS A 31 -0.31 -2.86 -5.76
CA CYS A 31 -0.39 -3.40 -7.11
C CYS A 31 -0.85 -2.36 -8.14
N GLU A 32 -1.61 -1.36 -7.72
CA GLU A 32 -2.09 -0.27 -8.57
C GLU A 32 -2.05 1.02 -7.76
N HIS A 33 -1.51 2.09 -8.35
CA HIS A 33 -1.69 3.43 -7.81
C HIS A 33 -1.47 4.47 -8.90
N ASP A 34 -2.52 5.23 -9.14
CA ASP A 34 -2.64 6.23 -10.19
C ASP A 34 -3.50 7.42 -9.70
N ALA A 35 -3.91 8.30 -10.62
CA ALA A 35 -4.74 9.46 -10.29
C ALA A 35 -6.17 9.11 -9.79
N GLN A 36 -6.64 7.88 -9.99
CA GLN A 36 -7.95 7.41 -9.52
C GLN A 36 -7.89 6.86 -8.09
N GLY A 37 -6.71 6.40 -7.65
CA GLY A 37 -6.51 5.91 -6.29
C GLY A 37 -5.42 4.87 -6.20
N ALA A 38 -5.47 4.05 -5.15
CA ALA A 38 -4.50 3.00 -4.89
C ALA A 38 -5.16 1.69 -4.44
N MET A 39 -4.67 0.58 -4.93
CA MET A 39 -5.05 -0.78 -4.54
C MET A 39 -3.83 -1.53 -4.04
N GLY A 40 -3.97 -2.21 -2.89
CA GLY A 40 -2.92 -3.02 -2.31
C GLY A 40 -3.45 -4.21 -1.52
N LEU A 41 -2.56 -5.16 -1.28
CA LEU A 41 -2.84 -6.40 -0.56
C LEU A 41 -1.96 -6.50 0.69
N VAL A 42 -2.58 -6.77 1.84
CA VAL A 42 -1.82 -7.09 3.07
C VAL A 42 -1.25 -8.50 2.93
N ILE A 43 0.07 -8.63 3.07
CA ILE A 43 0.77 -9.90 2.81
C ILE A 43 1.22 -10.64 4.08
N ASN A 44 1.07 -10.05 5.27
CA ASN A 44 1.67 -10.57 6.51
C ASN A 44 0.72 -10.54 7.72
N ARG A 45 -0.56 -10.87 7.52
CA ARG A 45 -1.48 -11.00 8.65
C ARG A 45 -1.28 -12.33 9.40
#